data_AF-A0A8J7YXN8-F1
#
_entry.id   AF-A0A8J7YXN8-F1
#
_cell.length_a   1.000
_cell.length_b   1.000
_cell.length_c   1.000
_cell.angle_alpha   90.00
_cell.angle_beta   90.00
_cell.angle_gamma   90.00
#
_symmetry.space_group_name_H-M   'P 1'
#
loop_
_entity.id
_entity.type
_entity.pdbx_description
1 polymer ?
#
loop_
_entity_poly.entity_id
_entity_poly.type
_entity_poly.pdbx_seq_one_letter_code
_entity_poly.pdbx_strand_id
1 'polypeptide(L)' 'MYKCIRCGEPIRSGVNTFGLQCDKCGSKIFVKDRPSVKKQLISR' A
#
# COMPACT_ATOMS: atom_id res chain seq x y z
N MET A 1 -1.58 0.53 -5.84
CA MET A 1 -2.08 -0.51 -4.94
C MET A 1 -1.48 -0.26 -3.56
N TYR A 2 -2.24 -0.41 -2.48
CA TYR A 2 -1.69 -0.40 -1.13
C TYR A 2 -1.32 -1.82 -0.73
N LYS A 3 -0.15 -1.99 -0.14
CA LYS A 3 0.35 -3.26 0.40
C LYS A 3 0.49 -3.15 1.90
N CYS A 4 0.24 -4.24 2.61
CA CYS A 4 0.56 -4.32 4.02
C CYS A 4 2.10 -4.35 4.20
N ILE A 5 2.61 -3.56 5.15
CA ILE A 5 4.06 -3.50 5.40
C ILE A 5 4.64 -4.81 5.96
N ARG A 6 3.85 -5.60 6.70
CA ARG A 6 4.34 -6.82 7.36
C ARG A 6 4.28 -8.05 6.47
N CYS A 7 3.18 -8.25 5.74
CA CYS A 7 2.99 -9.45 4.92
C CYS A 7 3.17 -9.20 3.41
N GLY A 8 3.28 -7.94 2.97
CA GLY A 8 3.44 -7.59 1.56
C GLY A 8 2.19 -7.80 0.71
N GLU A 9 1.10 -8.31 1.30
CA GLU A 9 -0.12 -8.62 0.57
C GLU A 9 -0.78 -7.32 0.05
N PRO A 10 -1.17 -7.27 -1.23
CA PRO A 10 -1.94 -6.16 -1.76
C PRO A 10 -3.35 -6.17 -1.17
N ILE A 11 -3.80 -5.03 -0.67
CA ILE A 11 -5.18 -4.88 -0.20
C ILE A 11 -6.09 -4.89 -1.44
N ARG A 12 -6.90 -5.95 -1.56
CA ARG A 12 -7.94 -6.08 -2.60
C ARG A 12 -9.32 -5.63 -2.09
N SER A 13 -9.47 -5.48 -0.79
CA SER A 13 -10.75 -5.22 -0.13
C SER A 13 -11.13 -3.76 -0.27
N GLY A 14 -12.31 -3.53 -0.86
CA GLY A 14 -12.92 -2.21 -1.04
C GLY A 14 -12.87 -1.40 0.25
N VAL A 15 -12.51 -0.12 0.09
CA VAL A 15 -12.23 0.84 1.16
C VAL A 15 -13.52 1.21 1.90
N ASN A 16 -14.09 0.25 2.64
CA ASN A 16 -15.11 0.55 3.63
C ASN A 16 -14.39 1.13 4.85
N THR A 17 -14.73 2.36 5.17
CA THR A 17 -14.06 3.34 6.04
C THR A 17 -13.98 2.98 7.53
N PHE A 18 -14.19 1.71 7.91
CA PHE A 18 -14.12 1.26 9.30
C PHE A 18 -13.22 0.02 9.43
N GLY A 19 -12.04 0.19 10.05
CA GLY A 19 -11.20 -0.92 10.50
C GLY A 19 -10.28 -1.53 9.45
N LEU A 20 -9.54 -0.71 8.69
CA LEU A 20 -8.51 -1.20 7.76
C LEU A 20 -7.42 -1.96 8.52
N GLN A 21 -7.60 -3.27 8.65
CA GLN A 21 -6.72 -4.22 9.29
C GLN A 21 -6.38 -5.27 8.24
N CYS A 22 -5.09 -5.60 8.10
CA CYS A 22 -4.71 -6.67 7.18
C CYS A 22 -5.29 -8.01 7.66
N ASP A 23 -6.05 -8.67 6.81
CA ASP A 23 -6.71 -9.95 7.11
C ASP A 23 -5.72 -11.05 7.56
N LYS A 24 -4.47 -11.00 7.07
CA LYS A 24 -3.46 -12.02 7.39
C LYS A 24 -2.65 -11.74 8.66
N CYS A 25 -2.31 -10.48 8.94
CA CYS A 25 -1.32 -10.15 9.98
C CYS A 25 -1.78 -9.07 10.96
N GLY A 26 -3.05 -8.65 10.89
CA GLY A 26 -3.66 -7.69 11.81
C GLY A 26 -3.05 -6.27 11.77
N SER A 27 -2.16 -6.01 10.81
CA SER A 27 -1.42 -4.75 10.73
C SER A 27 -2.29 -3.67 10.10
N LYS A 28 -2.21 -2.45 10.63
CA LYS A 28 -2.96 -1.27 10.16
C LYS A 28 -2.09 -0.28 9.39
N ILE A 29 -0.85 -0.66 9.10
CA ILE A 29 0.12 0.17 8.39
C ILE A 29 0.25 -0.35 6.96
N PHE A 30 0.04 0.55 6.01
CA PHE A 30 -0.01 0.24 4.59
C PHE A 30 0.88 1.18 3.79
N VAL A 31 1.56 0.63 2.80
CA VAL A 31 2.48 1.36 1.92
C VAL A 31 1.92 1.34 0.50
N LYS A 32 2.08 2.44 -0.23
CA LYS A 32 1.71 2.52 -1.64
C LYS A 32 2.90 2.07 -2.48
N ASP A 33 2.64 1.20 -3.47
CA ASP A 33 3.67 0.84 -4.45
C ASP A 33 4.12 2.05 -5.27
N ARG A 34 5.41 2.07 -5.61
CA ARG A 34 5.97 3.06 -6.53
C ARG A 34 5.29 2.91 -7.90
N PRO A 35 4.73 3.98 -8.47
CA PRO A 35 4.18 3.92 -9.81
C PRO A 35 5.30 3.62 -10.82
N SER A 36 5.00 2.81 -11.84
CA SER A 36 5.95 2.49 -12.93
C SER A 36 6.18 3.66 -13.91
N VAL A 37 5.70 4.86 -13.57
CA VAL A 37 5.86 6.05 -14.40
C VAL A 37 7.28 6.58 -14.21
N LYS A 38 7.99 6.80 -15.32
CA LYS A 38 9.33 7.38 -15.30
C LYS A 38 9.26 8.79 -14.70
N LYS A 39 9.91 8.97 -13.54
CA LYS A 39 10.10 10.29 -12.96
C LYS A 39 11.27 10.98 -13.67
N GLN A 40 11.03 12.11 -14.33
CA GLN A 40 12.12 12.95 -14.81
C GLN A 40 12.71 13.71 -13.62
N LEU A 41 14.00 13.50 -13.36
CA LEU A 41 14.75 14.18 -12.31
C LEU A 41 15.67 15.20 -12.98
N ILE A 42 15.60 16.46 -12.56
CA ILE A 42 16.56 17.49 -12.97
C ILE A 42 17.51 17.66 -11.78
N SER A 43 18.78 17.28 -11.94
CA SER A 43 19.83 17.61 -10.97
C SER A 43 20.29 19.04 -11.23
N ARG A 44 19.84 19.97 -10.39
CA ARG A 44 20.43 21.31 -10.32
C ARG A 44 21.57 21.31 -9.32
#